data_AF-A0A918F0Z7-F1
#
_entry.id   AF-A0A918F0Z7-F1
#
_cell.length_a   1.000
_cell.length_b   1.000
_cell.length_c   1.000
_cell.angle_alpha   90.00
_cell.angle_beta   90.00
_cell.angle_gamma   90.00
#
_symmetry.space_group_name_H-M   'P 1'
#
loop_
_entity.id
_entity.type
_entity.pdbx_description
1 polymer ?
#
loop_
_entity_poly.entity_id
_entity_poly.type
_entity_poly.pdbx_seq_one_letter_code
_entity_poly.pdbx_strand_id
1 'polypeptide(L)'
;MDRRSFNRRVLIGGAAAAATSLSLAPEATGVDAPARTAPPGGQVRHLRLYAEKLPDGQLGYGFEKGGATVPGPLIEITEGDTVHIAFENTLDVPASLHVHGLDYEISSDGTKLNHSDVEPGGTRTYTWRTHAPGRRADGTWRAGSAGYWHYHDHVVGTEHGTGGIRKGLYGPVIVRRKGDVLPDATHTIVFNDMTINNRPAHTGPDFEATVGDRVEFVMITHGEYYHTFHLHGHRWADNRTGMLTGPDDPSQVIDNKIVGPADSFGFQVIAGEGVGAGAWMYHCHVQSHSDMGMVGLFLVKKPDGTIPGYEPHHPDGTHASQGTPETHGTKDTHKH
;
A
#
# COMPACT_ATOMS: atom_id res chain seq x y z
N MET A 1 76.34 -31.92 -45.66
CA MET A 1 76.68 -30.56 -46.11
C MET A 1 75.42 -29.73 -45.85
N ASP A 2 75.34 -28.74 -44.98
CA ASP A 2 76.38 -27.95 -44.33
C ASP A 2 75.86 -27.44 -42.97
N ARG A 3 76.79 -27.23 -42.03
CA ARG A 3 76.53 -26.72 -40.67
C ARG A 3 76.46 -25.20 -40.70
N ARG A 4 75.64 -24.58 -39.82
CA ARG A 4 76.10 -23.47 -38.96
C ARG A 4 75.05 -23.06 -37.93
N SER A 5 75.40 -23.33 -36.68
CA SER A 5 74.98 -22.68 -35.45
C SER A 5 75.32 -21.19 -35.45
N PHE A 6 74.48 -20.36 -34.82
CA PHE A 6 74.95 -19.26 -33.98
C PHE A 6 73.98 -19.03 -32.82
N ASN A 7 74.57 -18.96 -31.64
CA ASN A 7 73.92 -18.75 -30.34
C ASN A 7 74.59 -17.51 -29.73
N ARG A 8 73.81 -16.57 -29.16
CA ARG A 8 74.15 -15.64 -28.04
C ARG A 8 72.99 -14.65 -27.89
N ARG A 9 72.13 -14.83 -26.88
CA ARG A 9 72.22 -14.29 -25.50
C ARG A 9 72.03 -12.77 -25.42
N VAL A 10 71.05 -12.37 -24.62
CA VAL A 10 70.89 -11.19 -23.73
C VAL A 10 69.37 -10.98 -23.59
N LEU A 11 68.71 -10.72 -22.46
CA LEU A 11 68.95 -10.84 -21.01
C LEU A 11 67.61 -10.43 -20.35
N ILE A 12 67.33 -11.02 -19.17
CA ILE A 12 66.54 -10.45 -18.05
C ILE A 12 65.02 -10.32 -18.23
N GLY A 13 64.31 -10.93 -17.27
CA GLY A 13 62.96 -10.54 -16.92
C GLY A 13 62.23 -11.66 -16.19
N GLY A 14 62.61 -11.93 -14.94
CA GLY A 14 61.85 -12.83 -14.08
C GLY A 14 60.45 -12.27 -13.88
N ALA A 15 59.44 -12.94 -14.43
CA ALA A 15 58.04 -12.66 -14.14
C ALA A 15 57.64 -13.50 -12.93
N ALA A 16 57.37 -12.82 -11.83
CA ALA A 16 56.72 -13.38 -10.66
C ALA A 16 55.32 -13.91 -11.06
N ALA A 17 55.02 -15.13 -10.64
CA ALA A 17 53.69 -15.70 -10.74
C ALA A 17 52.76 -14.95 -9.78
N ALA A 18 52.00 -13.98 -10.29
CA ALA A 18 50.81 -13.48 -9.60
C ALA A 18 49.68 -14.46 -9.88
N ALA A 19 49.35 -15.31 -8.90
CA ALA A 19 48.11 -16.05 -8.89
C ALA A 19 46.96 -15.04 -8.72
N THR A 20 46.40 -14.57 -9.83
CA THR A 20 45.12 -13.88 -9.82
C THR A 20 44.05 -14.91 -9.51
N SER A 21 43.66 -14.97 -8.24
CA SER A 21 42.39 -15.56 -7.83
C SER A 21 41.28 -14.79 -8.54
N LEU A 22 40.80 -15.33 -9.66
CA LEU A 22 39.50 -14.99 -10.22
C LEU A 22 38.45 -15.42 -9.20
N SER A 23 38.19 -14.56 -8.23
CA SER A 23 36.94 -14.59 -7.47
C SER A 23 35.84 -14.28 -8.47
N LEU A 24 35.29 -15.34 -9.07
CA LEU A 24 33.99 -15.31 -9.71
C LEU A 24 33.02 -14.73 -8.67
N ALA A 25 32.67 -13.46 -8.85
CA ALA A 25 31.51 -12.91 -8.19
C ALA A 25 30.33 -13.84 -8.51
N PRO A 26 29.46 -14.15 -7.54
CA PRO A 26 28.25 -14.87 -7.88
C PRO A 26 27.50 -14.00 -8.88
N GLU A 27 27.33 -14.50 -10.10
CA GLU A 27 26.32 -13.99 -11.01
C GLU A 27 25.02 -13.92 -10.22
N ALA A 28 24.38 -12.75 -10.23
CA ALA A 28 23.07 -12.58 -9.64
C ALA A 28 22.09 -13.52 -10.36
N THR A 29 21.87 -14.70 -9.79
CA THR A 29 20.76 -15.58 -10.14
C THR A 29 19.48 -14.94 -9.60
N GLY A 30 19.00 -13.92 -10.29
CA GLY A 30 17.79 -13.18 -9.96
C GLY A 30 16.77 -13.26 -11.08
N VAL A 31 16.52 -14.47 -11.62
CA VAL A 31 15.43 -14.73 -12.56
C VAL A 31 14.92 -16.15 -12.28
N ASP A 32 13.59 -16.33 -12.23
CA ASP A 32 12.86 -17.62 -12.14
C ASP A 32 12.42 -18.17 -10.77
N ALA A 33 12.15 -17.33 -9.78
CA ALA A 33 11.13 -17.72 -8.79
C ALA A 33 9.75 -17.39 -9.38
N PRO A 34 8.84 -18.36 -9.56
CA PRO A 34 7.49 -18.06 -10.04
C PRO A 34 6.81 -17.10 -9.07
N ALA A 35 6.10 -16.10 -9.61
CA ALA A 35 5.40 -15.12 -8.80
C ALA A 35 4.43 -15.80 -7.82
N ARG A 36 4.41 -15.36 -6.57
CA ARG A 36 3.48 -15.87 -5.56
C ARG A 36 2.05 -15.50 -5.96
N THR A 37 1.11 -16.42 -5.80
CA THR A 37 -0.30 -16.20 -6.17
C THR A 37 -1.26 -16.45 -5.02
N ALA A 38 -2.40 -15.77 -5.02
CA ALA A 38 -3.45 -15.92 -4.03
C ALA A 38 -4.02 -17.36 -4.02
N PRO A 39 -4.17 -17.98 -2.84
CA PRO A 39 -4.83 -19.27 -2.70
C PRO A 39 -6.33 -19.14 -3.01
N PRO A 40 -7.12 -20.24 -3.09
CA PRO A 40 -8.57 -20.15 -3.02
C PRO A 40 -9.05 -19.69 -1.64
N GLY A 41 -10.17 -18.96 -1.60
CA GLY A 41 -10.84 -18.54 -0.37
C GLY A 41 -11.85 -19.58 0.13
N GLY A 42 -12.87 -19.12 0.85
CA GLY A 42 -13.90 -19.96 1.48
C GLY A 42 -13.77 -20.06 3.00
N GLN A 43 -12.91 -19.25 3.62
CA GLN A 43 -12.68 -19.26 5.05
C GLN A 43 -13.62 -18.29 5.77
N VAL A 44 -14.01 -18.65 7.00
CA VAL A 44 -14.65 -17.71 7.93
C VAL A 44 -13.57 -17.08 8.79
N ARG A 45 -13.46 -15.76 8.75
CA ARG A 45 -12.47 -14.97 9.47
C ARG A 45 -13.16 -14.09 10.51
N HIS A 46 -12.48 -13.86 11.62
CA HIS A 46 -12.94 -12.96 12.68
C HIS A 46 -11.87 -11.93 12.93
N LEU A 47 -12.23 -10.65 12.95
CA LEU A 47 -11.33 -9.56 13.29
C LEU A 47 -12.00 -8.57 14.23
N ARG A 48 -11.18 -7.82 14.96
CA ARG A 48 -11.63 -6.68 15.77
C ARG A 48 -11.27 -5.39 15.05
N LEU A 49 -12.13 -4.39 15.18
CA LEU A 49 -11.86 -3.07 14.63
C LEU A 49 -12.40 -2.01 15.59
N TYR A 50 -11.63 -0.97 15.82
CA TYR A 50 -11.97 0.13 16.72
C TYR A 50 -12.05 1.41 15.90
N ALA A 51 -13.06 2.25 16.17
CA ALA A 51 -13.03 3.65 15.75
C ALA A 51 -12.62 4.53 16.93
N GLU A 52 -11.55 5.28 16.78
CA GLU A 52 -10.93 6.05 17.86
C GLU A 52 -10.65 7.50 17.46
N LYS A 53 -10.66 8.38 18.45
CA LYS A 53 -10.26 9.78 18.29
C LYS A 53 -8.77 9.89 18.50
N LEU A 54 -8.06 10.43 17.51
CA LEU A 54 -6.63 10.64 17.56
C LEU A 54 -6.27 11.93 18.34
N PRO A 55 -5.04 12.04 18.88
CA PRO A 55 -4.63 13.18 19.71
C PRO A 55 -4.73 14.55 19.02
N ASP A 56 -4.60 14.58 17.69
CA ASP A 56 -4.68 15.79 16.86
C ASP A 56 -6.12 16.16 16.46
N GLY A 57 -7.11 15.42 16.96
CA GLY A 57 -8.54 15.64 16.67
C GLY A 57 -9.06 14.92 15.43
N GLN A 58 -8.19 14.20 14.70
CA GLN A 58 -8.60 13.25 13.67
C GLN A 58 -9.33 12.04 14.26
N LEU A 59 -9.90 11.23 13.39
CA LEU A 59 -10.53 9.96 13.71
C LEU A 59 -9.87 8.87 12.87
N GLY A 60 -9.64 7.69 13.44
CA GLY A 60 -9.01 6.59 12.73
C GLY A 60 -9.63 5.25 13.09
N TYR A 61 -9.41 4.27 12.21
CA TYR A 61 -9.71 2.87 12.50
C TYR A 61 -8.44 2.13 12.88
N GLY A 62 -8.53 1.15 13.80
CA GLY A 62 -7.40 0.31 14.21
C GLY A 62 -7.84 -1.11 14.57
N PHE A 63 -6.95 -2.10 14.41
CA PHE A 63 -7.22 -3.48 14.85
C PHE A 63 -7.09 -3.67 16.36
N GLU A 64 -6.42 -2.75 17.04
CA GLU A 64 -6.21 -2.72 18.48
C GLU A 64 -6.55 -1.33 19.04
N LYS A 65 -6.98 -1.25 20.30
CA LYS A 65 -7.22 0.02 20.98
C LYS A 65 -5.91 0.80 21.15
N GLY A 66 -5.93 2.09 20.85
CA GLY A 66 -4.74 2.94 20.76
C GLY A 66 -3.91 2.71 19.49
N GLY A 67 -4.34 1.82 18.60
CA GLY A 67 -3.64 1.45 17.37
C GLY A 67 -4.29 2.03 16.11
N ALA A 68 -5.20 3.01 16.24
CA ALA A 68 -5.85 3.64 15.10
C ALA A 68 -4.89 4.39 14.19
N THR A 69 -5.08 4.23 12.88
CA THR A 69 -4.29 4.89 11.83
C THR A 69 -5.21 5.58 10.80
N VAL A 70 -4.61 6.50 10.04
CA VAL A 70 -5.23 7.11 8.85
C VAL A 70 -4.25 6.96 7.68
N PRO A 71 -4.58 6.19 6.61
CA PRO A 71 -5.77 5.35 6.47
C PRO A 71 -5.83 4.25 7.54
N GLY A 72 -7.02 3.70 7.78
CA GLY A 72 -7.20 2.52 8.60
C GLY A 72 -6.48 1.29 8.04
N PRO A 73 -6.39 0.20 8.81
CA PRO A 73 -5.62 -0.97 8.42
C PRO A 73 -6.17 -1.69 7.19
N LEU A 74 -5.28 -2.24 6.35
CA LEU A 74 -5.66 -3.06 5.21
C LEU A 74 -6.37 -4.34 5.64
N ILE A 75 -7.56 -4.57 5.06
CA ILE A 75 -8.25 -5.85 5.12
C ILE A 75 -8.07 -6.56 3.78
N GLU A 76 -7.27 -7.63 3.78
CA GLU A 76 -7.07 -8.47 2.60
C GLU A 76 -7.71 -9.85 2.79
N ILE A 77 -8.57 -10.24 1.85
CA ILE A 77 -9.28 -11.53 1.83
C ILE A 77 -9.33 -12.11 0.42
N THR A 78 -9.82 -13.34 0.29
CA THR A 78 -9.98 -14.01 -1.01
C THR A 78 -11.45 -14.29 -1.32
N GLU A 79 -11.84 -14.23 -2.61
CA GLU A 79 -13.18 -14.61 -3.05
C GLU A 79 -13.66 -15.93 -2.44
N GLY A 80 -14.84 -15.89 -1.81
CA GLY A 80 -15.44 -16.97 -1.05
C GLY A 80 -15.31 -16.81 0.47
N ASP A 81 -14.37 -16.00 0.96
CA ASP A 81 -14.22 -15.71 2.38
C ASP A 81 -15.42 -14.94 2.95
N THR A 82 -15.71 -15.18 4.23
CA THR A 82 -16.62 -14.38 5.06
C THR A 82 -15.82 -13.78 6.21
N VAL A 83 -16.03 -12.49 6.49
CA VAL A 83 -15.38 -11.77 7.58
C VAL A 83 -16.42 -11.26 8.55
N HIS A 84 -16.28 -11.65 9.82
CA HIS A 84 -17.01 -11.08 10.94
C HIS A 84 -16.12 -10.06 11.67
N ILE A 85 -16.55 -8.80 11.65
CA ILE A 85 -15.82 -7.67 12.22
C ILE A 85 -16.51 -7.29 13.53
N ALA A 86 -15.92 -7.67 14.65
CA ALA A 86 -16.32 -7.18 15.96
C ALA A 86 -15.86 -5.72 16.11
N PHE A 87 -16.73 -4.80 15.70
CA PHE A 87 -16.49 -3.37 15.74
C PHE A 87 -16.86 -2.78 17.10
N GLU A 88 -15.99 -1.94 17.64
CA GLU A 88 -16.24 -1.15 18.85
C GLU A 88 -16.04 0.34 18.55
N ASN A 89 -17.07 1.14 18.86
CA ASN A 89 -16.99 2.59 18.74
C ASN A 89 -16.50 3.19 20.05
N THR A 90 -15.24 3.66 20.11
CA THR A 90 -14.71 4.31 21.32
C THR A 90 -14.83 5.83 21.28
N LEU A 91 -15.55 6.38 20.29
CA LEU A 91 -15.83 7.82 20.17
C LEU A 91 -16.94 8.25 21.13
N ASP A 92 -17.09 9.56 21.29
CA ASP A 92 -18.17 10.23 22.02
C ASP A 92 -19.39 10.57 21.12
N VAL A 93 -19.37 10.13 19.86
CA VAL A 93 -20.45 10.29 18.87
C VAL A 93 -20.75 8.96 18.18
N PRO A 94 -21.95 8.76 17.61
CA PRO A 94 -22.24 7.60 16.78
C PRO A 94 -21.26 7.49 15.60
N ALA A 95 -20.84 6.28 15.30
CA ALA A 95 -19.96 5.94 14.18
C ALA A 95 -20.38 4.63 13.54
N SER A 96 -19.93 4.37 12.33
CA SER A 96 -20.28 3.14 11.63
C SER A 96 -19.12 2.58 10.82
N LEU A 97 -19.40 1.49 10.12
CA LEU A 97 -18.49 0.87 9.18
C LEU A 97 -19.28 0.43 7.95
N HIS A 98 -19.07 1.12 6.83
CA HIS A 98 -19.64 0.82 5.51
C HIS A 98 -18.53 0.32 4.58
N VAL A 99 -18.83 -0.59 3.64
CA VAL A 99 -17.84 -1.18 2.73
C VAL A 99 -18.34 -1.20 1.29
N HIS A 100 -17.43 -0.96 0.35
CA HIS A 100 -17.70 -1.03 -1.08
C HIS A 100 -17.43 -2.42 -1.65
N GLY A 101 -18.20 -2.83 -2.64
CA GLY A 101 -17.96 -4.01 -3.50
C GLY A 101 -18.17 -5.40 -2.88
N LEU A 102 -18.12 -5.54 -1.55
CA LEU A 102 -18.34 -6.81 -0.85
C LEU A 102 -19.84 -7.10 -0.69
N ASP A 103 -20.19 -8.38 -0.54
CA ASP A 103 -21.57 -8.78 -0.28
C ASP A 103 -21.89 -8.59 1.21
N TYR A 104 -22.83 -7.70 1.55
CA TYR A 104 -23.31 -7.53 2.91
C TYR A 104 -24.84 -7.49 2.95
N GLU A 105 -25.41 -7.84 4.10
CA GLU A 105 -26.84 -7.65 4.35
C GLU A 105 -27.10 -6.25 4.88
N ILE A 106 -28.34 -5.76 4.73
CA ILE A 106 -28.72 -4.40 5.13
C ILE A 106 -28.43 -4.09 6.61
N SER A 107 -28.36 -5.11 7.47
CA SER A 107 -27.96 -5.01 8.87
C SER A 107 -26.47 -4.69 9.08
N SER A 108 -25.64 -4.83 8.05
CA SER A 108 -24.20 -4.51 8.02
C SER A 108 -23.89 -3.35 7.05
N ASP A 109 -24.89 -2.58 6.65
CA ASP A 109 -24.74 -1.44 5.73
C ASP A 109 -24.00 -0.25 6.35
N GLY A 110 -24.03 -0.11 7.68
CA GLY A 110 -23.36 0.98 8.39
C GLY A 110 -24.10 2.31 8.32
N THR A 111 -25.39 2.32 7.99
CA THR A 111 -26.19 3.54 7.83
C THR A 111 -27.23 3.70 8.93
N LYS A 112 -27.58 4.96 9.23
CA LYS A 112 -28.67 5.30 10.16
C LYS A 112 -30.03 4.79 9.68
N LEU A 113 -30.26 4.86 8.36
CA LEU A 113 -31.50 4.40 7.71
C LEU A 113 -31.87 2.97 8.12
N ASN A 114 -30.86 2.10 8.19
CA ASN A 114 -31.04 0.68 8.48
C ASN A 114 -30.68 0.31 9.93
N HIS A 115 -30.52 1.31 10.81
CA HIS A 115 -30.14 1.14 12.22
C HIS A 115 -28.91 0.24 12.38
N SER A 116 -27.92 0.49 11.53
CA SER A 116 -26.70 -0.31 11.41
C SER A 116 -25.43 0.45 11.77
N ASP A 117 -25.57 1.65 12.34
CA ASP A 117 -24.53 2.38 13.06
C ASP A 117 -24.36 1.88 14.50
N VAL A 118 -23.37 2.47 15.20
CA VAL A 118 -22.98 2.08 16.55
C VAL A 118 -22.87 3.31 17.44
N GLU A 119 -23.67 3.31 18.50
CA GLU A 119 -23.68 4.36 19.53
C GLU A 119 -22.31 4.49 20.23
N PRO A 120 -22.02 5.64 20.88
CA PRO A 120 -20.82 5.83 21.70
C PRO A 120 -20.60 4.70 22.72
N GLY A 121 -19.41 4.10 22.73
CA GLY A 121 -19.06 2.96 23.59
C GLY A 121 -19.73 1.63 23.21
N GLY A 122 -20.52 1.61 22.14
CA GLY A 122 -21.23 0.43 21.67
C GLY A 122 -20.35 -0.52 20.86
N THR A 123 -20.85 -1.74 20.68
CA THR A 123 -20.24 -2.76 19.83
C THR A 123 -21.24 -3.35 18.85
N ARG A 124 -20.79 -3.67 17.64
CA ARG A 124 -21.59 -4.37 16.62
C ARG A 124 -20.72 -5.36 15.86
N THR A 125 -21.27 -6.49 15.45
CA THR A 125 -20.60 -7.36 14.47
C THR A 125 -21.09 -7.03 13.06
N TYR A 126 -20.22 -6.45 12.23
CA TYR A 126 -20.45 -6.34 10.78
C TYR A 126 -20.04 -7.64 10.10
N THR A 127 -20.82 -8.08 9.12
CA THR A 127 -20.50 -9.29 8.34
C THR A 127 -20.37 -8.96 6.87
N TRP A 128 -19.17 -9.16 6.34
CA TRP A 128 -18.87 -9.02 4.93
C TRP A 128 -18.62 -10.39 4.32
N ARG A 129 -19.23 -10.67 3.18
CA ARG A 129 -19.05 -11.90 2.42
C ARG A 129 -18.47 -11.57 1.06
N THR A 130 -17.90 -12.59 0.44
CA THR A 130 -17.40 -12.51 -0.93
C THR A 130 -17.81 -13.76 -1.69
N HIS A 131 -17.86 -13.66 -3.01
CA HIS A 131 -18.16 -14.79 -3.87
C HIS A 131 -17.20 -14.86 -5.05
N ALA A 132 -16.90 -16.09 -5.47
CA ALA A 132 -16.19 -16.35 -6.72
C ALA A 132 -17.11 -16.08 -7.93
N PRO A 133 -16.55 -15.71 -9.09
CA PRO A 133 -17.32 -15.55 -10.31
C PRO A 133 -17.89 -16.90 -10.77
N GLY A 134 -18.97 -16.87 -11.55
CA GLY A 134 -19.56 -18.10 -12.06
C GLY A 134 -20.76 -17.89 -12.99
N ARG A 135 -21.15 -18.96 -13.70
CA ARG A 135 -22.31 -18.93 -14.59
C ARG A 135 -23.60 -19.14 -13.79
N ARG A 136 -24.58 -18.28 -13.98
CA ARG A 136 -25.93 -18.41 -13.40
C ARG A 136 -26.76 -19.42 -14.17
N ALA A 137 -27.88 -19.85 -13.58
CA ALA A 137 -28.83 -20.75 -14.21
C ALA A 137 -29.45 -20.19 -15.51
N ASP A 138 -29.60 -18.86 -15.59
CA ASP A 138 -30.06 -18.15 -16.80
C ASP A 138 -29.00 -18.02 -17.90
N GLY A 139 -27.81 -18.57 -17.67
CA GLY A 139 -26.69 -18.57 -18.61
C GLY A 139 -25.80 -17.33 -18.55
N THR A 140 -26.16 -16.28 -17.80
CA THR A 140 -25.35 -15.07 -17.62
C THR A 140 -24.13 -15.32 -16.73
N TRP A 141 -23.12 -14.45 -16.82
CA TRP A 141 -21.95 -14.48 -15.93
C TRP A 141 -22.17 -13.58 -14.71
N ARG A 142 -21.96 -14.12 -13.51
CA ARG A 142 -21.84 -13.34 -12.27
C ARG A 142 -20.38 -12.97 -12.09
N ALA A 143 -20.07 -11.67 -12.16
CA ALA A 143 -18.78 -11.17 -11.72
C ALA A 143 -18.60 -11.50 -10.23
N GLY A 144 -17.40 -11.93 -9.84
CA GLY A 144 -17.06 -12.18 -8.44
C GLY A 144 -16.59 -10.91 -7.74
N SER A 145 -16.38 -11.01 -6.41
CA SER A 145 -16.06 -9.88 -5.56
C SER A 145 -14.62 -9.34 -5.70
N ALA A 146 -13.72 -10.01 -6.45
CA ALA A 146 -12.32 -9.60 -6.50
C ALA A 146 -12.13 -8.19 -7.09
N GLY A 147 -11.36 -7.37 -6.40
CA GLY A 147 -11.10 -5.97 -6.73
C GLY A 147 -10.39 -5.23 -5.60
N TYR A 148 -10.06 -3.98 -5.89
CA TYR A 148 -9.59 -3.01 -4.91
C TYR A 148 -10.78 -2.19 -4.45
N TRP A 149 -11.05 -2.22 -3.16
CA TRP A 149 -12.21 -1.63 -2.52
C TRP A 149 -11.76 -0.83 -1.30
N HIS A 150 -12.73 -0.24 -0.59
CA HIS A 150 -12.49 0.49 0.64
C HIS A 150 -13.67 0.38 1.60
N TYR A 151 -13.39 0.71 2.85
CA TYR A 151 -14.39 0.89 3.90
C TYR A 151 -14.27 2.29 4.49
N HIS A 152 -15.38 2.84 4.97
CA HIS A 152 -15.43 4.16 5.59
C HIS A 152 -16.61 4.33 6.54
N ASP A 153 -16.60 5.40 7.33
CA ASP A 153 -17.74 5.81 8.15
C ASP A 153 -18.86 6.39 7.28
N HIS A 154 -20.12 6.21 7.72
CA HIS A 154 -21.29 6.73 7.02
C HIS A 154 -22.21 7.59 7.91
N VAL A 155 -21.82 7.94 9.15
CA VAL A 155 -22.74 8.61 10.09
C VAL A 155 -22.16 9.78 10.88
N VAL A 156 -20.84 9.94 10.94
CA VAL A 156 -20.18 11.01 11.68
C VAL A 156 -20.29 12.31 10.89
N GLY A 157 -20.83 13.34 11.55
CA GLY A 157 -21.06 14.67 10.97
C GLY A 157 -22.34 14.77 10.15
N THR A 158 -22.53 13.88 9.17
CA THR A 158 -23.75 13.80 8.34
C THR A 158 -24.19 12.34 8.20
N GLU A 159 -25.40 12.09 7.70
CA GLU A 159 -25.88 10.73 7.41
C GLU A 159 -25.20 10.05 6.22
N HIS A 160 -24.22 10.73 5.60
CA HIS A 160 -23.32 10.21 4.56
C HIS A 160 -21.85 10.17 5.03
N GLY A 161 -21.59 10.31 6.33
CA GLY A 161 -20.25 10.18 6.90
C GLY A 161 -19.27 11.27 6.50
N THR A 162 -19.73 12.42 5.97
CA THR A 162 -18.86 13.50 5.49
C THR A 162 -17.84 13.94 6.56
N GLY A 163 -18.26 14.01 7.83
CA GLY A 163 -17.38 14.37 8.93
C GLY A 163 -16.40 13.26 9.31
N GLY A 164 -16.84 11.99 9.27
CA GLY A 164 -15.99 10.83 9.54
C GLY A 164 -14.90 10.66 8.50
N ILE A 165 -15.28 10.67 7.22
CA ILE A 165 -14.37 10.58 6.08
C ILE A 165 -13.34 11.70 6.12
N ARG A 166 -13.78 12.97 6.26
CA ARG A 166 -12.87 14.12 6.34
C ARG A 166 -11.86 13.99 7.47
N LYS A 167 -12.26 13.39 8.61
CA LYS A 167 -11.40 13.21 9.78
C LYS A 167 -10.51 11.97 9.73
N GLY A 168 -10.66 11.06 8.78
CA GLY A 168 -9.77 9.90 8.62
C GLY A 168 -10.41 8.53 8.78
N LEU A 169 -11.74 8.43 8.98
CA LEU A 169 -12.45 7.15 9.04
C LEU A 169 -12.64 6.55 7.64
N TYR A 170 -11.54 6.08 7.05
CA TYR A 170 -11.50 5.32 5.80
C TYR A 170 -10.33 4.33 5.82
N GLY A 171 -10.42 3.23 5.08
CA GLY A 171 -9.32 2.27 4.92
C GLY A 171 -9.51 1.33 3.73
N PRO A 172 -8.43 0.66 3.27
CA PRO A 172 -8.46 -0.15 2.06
C PRO A 172 -8.95 -1.58 2.32
N VAL A 173 -9.63 -2.15 1.32
CA VAL A 173 -9.96 -3.58 1.26
C VAL A 173 -9.45 -4.16 -0.04
N ILE A 174 -8.78 -5.31 0.01
CA ILE A 174 -8.42 -6.08 -1.17
C ILE A 174 -9.16 -7.41 -1.12
N VAL A 175 -9.91 -7.72 -2.18
CA VAL A 175 -10.43 -9.06 -2.41
C VAL A 175 -9.66 -9.68 -3.56
N ARG A 176 -8.85 -10.70 -3.23
CA ARG A 176 -8.07 -11.47 -4.21
C ARG A 176 -8.95 -12.51 -4.90
N ARG A 177 -8.74 -12.75 -6.19
CA ARG A 177 -9.18 -13.96 -6.89
C ARG A 177 -8.09 -15.02 -6.78
N LYS A 178 -8.47 -16.30 -6.69
CA LYS A 178 -7.51 -17.42 -6.77
C LYS A 178 -6.62 -17.24 -8.01
N GLY A 179 -5.31 -17.29 -7.80
CA GLY A 179 -4.32 -17.12 -8.88
C GLY A 179 -3.90 -15.68 -9.15
N ASP A 180 -4.53 -14.67 -8.51
CA ASP A 180 -4.03 -13.29 -8.57
C ASP A 180 -2.59 -13.23 -8.04
N VAL A 181 -1.73 -12.49 -8.74
CA VAL A 181 -0.33 -12.30 -8.33
C VAL A 181 -0.29 -11.48 -7.05
N LEU A 182 0.51 -11.93 -6.08
CA LEU A 182 0.71 -11.26 -4.80
C LEU A 182 1.97 -10.39 -4.84
N PRO A 183 1.93 -9.20 -4.23
CA PRO A 183 3.08 -8.31 -4.17
C PRO A 183 4.04 -8.68 -3.03
N ASP A 184 5.18 -7.99 -3.02
CA ASP A 184 6.14 -7.96 -1.91
C ASP A 184 5.67 -6.97 -0.84
N ALA A 185 5.11 -5.83 -1.26
CA ALA A 185 4.54 -4.81 -0.38
C ALA A 185 3.29 -4.16 -0.99
N THR A 186 2.37 -3.71 -0.13
CA THR A 186 1.19 -2.94 -0.53
C THR A 186 1.20 -1.59 0.19
N HIS A 187 0.99 -0.52 -0.57
CA HIS A 187 0.89 0.85 -0.08
C HIS A 187 -0.48 1.43 -0.42
N THR A 188 -1.00 2.29 0.45
CA THR A 188 -2.31 2.93 0.26
C THR A 188 -2.17 4.44 0.17
N ILE A 189 -2.73 4.98 -0.91
CA ILE A 189 -2.75 6.41 -1.21
C ILE A 189 -4.21 6.83 -1.30
N VAL A 190 -4.63 7.67 -0.37
CA VAL A 190 -5.97 8.23 -0.33
C VAL A 190 -5.89 9.73 -0.60
N PHE A 191 -6.49 10.18 -1.69
CA PHE A 191 -6.74 11.60 -1.90
C PHE A 191 -8.04 11.94 -1.18
N ASN A 192 -7.92 12.55 0.00
CA ASN A 192 -9.07 13.00 0.79
C ASN A 192 -9.10 14.52 0.81
N ASP A 193 -10.06 15.11 0.11
CA ASP A 193 -10.04 16.53 -0.22
C ASP A 193 -8.65 16.93 -0.79
N MET A 194 -8.03 17.99 -0.26
CA MET A 194 -6.72 18.49 -0.72
C MET A 194 -5.53 17.85 0.01
N THR A 195 -5.71 16.67 0.60
CA THR A 195 -4.67 15.97 1.38
C THR A 195 -4.39 14.58 0.84
N ILE A 196 -3.20 14.05 1.12
CA ILE A 196 -2.87 12.64 0.92
C ILE A 196 -2.84 11.98 2.29
N ASN A 197 -3.69 10.99 2.52
CA ASN A 197 -3.79 10.27 3.80
C ASN A 197 -3.97 11.22 5.01
N ASN A 198 -4.73 12.31 4.82
CA ASN A 198 -4.91 13.39 5.80
C ASN A 198 -3.62 14.09 6.28
N ARG A 199 -2.50 13.90 5.58
CA ARG A 199 -1.24 14.53 5.96
C ARG A 199 -1.23 16.01 5.56
N PRO A 200 -0.47 16.86 6.28
CA PRO A 200 -0.23 18.24 5.86
C PRO A 200 0.38 18.32 4.46
N ALA A 201 0.11 19.42 3.76
CA ALA A 201 0.68 19.71 2.46
C ALA A 201 2.21 19.51 2.42
N HIS A 202 2.73 18.92 1.35
CA HIS A 202 4.16 18.68 1.12
C HIS A 202 4.86 17.76 2.14
N THR A 203 4.11 16.85 2.79
CA THR A 203 4.69 15.91 3.77
C THR A 203 4.60 14.44 3.34
N GLY A 204 4.46 14.18 2.04
CA GLY A 204 4.33 12.85 1.47
C GLY A 204 2.92 12.25 1.63
N PRO A 205 2.78 10.95 1.96
CA PRO A 205 3.83 10.06 2.45
C PRO A 205 4.84 9.66 1.37
N ASP A 206 6.00 9.17 1.80
CA ASP A 206 6.99 8.58 0.90
C ASP A 206 7.01 7.06 1.13
N PHE A 207 7.24 6.30 0.06
CA PHE A 207 7.32 4.84 0.09
C PHE A 207 8.65 4.38 -0.47
N GLU A 208 9.26 3.39 0.17
CA GLU A 208 10.53 2.84 -0.28
C GLU A 208 10.36 1.48 -0.93
N ALA A 209 11.15 1.23 -1.97
CA ALA A 209 11.33 -0.08 -2.57
C ALA A 209 12.78 -0.24 -3.03
N THR A 210 13.15 -1.44 -3.41
CA THR A 210 14.38 -1.74 -4.15
C THR A 210 14.03 -1.98 -5.62
N VAL A 211 14.92 -1.64 -6.54
CA VAL A 211 14.75 -2.00 -7.96
C VAL A 211 14.45 -3.50 -8.08
N GLY A 212 13.35 -3.83 -8.77
CA GLY A 212 12.87 -5.20 -8.98
C GLY A 212 11.75 -5.65 -8.04
N ASP A 213 11.52 -4.95 -6.92
CA ASP A 213 10.43 -5.28 -6.00
C ASP A 213 9.07 -5.16 -6.70
N ARG A 214 8.17 -6.10 -6.44
CA ARG A 214 6.78 -6.03 -6.87
C ARG A 214 5.97 -5.25 -5.83
N VAL A 215 5.63 -4.01 -6.18
CA VAL A 215 4.93 -3.09 -5.30
C VAL A 215 3.50 -2.91 -5.75
N GLU A 216 2.56 -3.07 -4.83
CA GLU A 216 1.13 -2.83 -5.03
C GLU A 216 0.72 -1.48 -4.45
N PHE A 217 -0.10 -0.76 -5.21
CA PHE A 217 -0.73 0.49 -4.76
C PHE A 217 -2.24 0.32 -4.76
N VAL A 218 -2.87 0.66 -3.62
CA VAL A 218 -4.31 0.86 -3.51
C VAL A 218 -4.55 2.37 -3.50
N MET A 219 -5.26 2.86 -4.51
CA MET A 219 -5.58 4.28 -4.66
C MET A 219 -7.08 4.49 -4.41
N ILE A 220 -7.40 5.35 -3.44
CA ILE A 220 -8.77 5.68 -3.05
C ILE A 220 -8.94 7.20 -3.10
N THR A 221 -10.13 7.68 -3.43
CA THR A 221 -10.45 9.12 -3.40
C THR A 221 -11.68 9.38 -2.55
N HIS A 222 -11.66 10.47 -1.78
CA HIS A 222 -12.73 10.90 -0.88
C HIS A 222 -12.84 12.43 -0.86
N GLY A 223 -13.96 12.93 -0.34
CA GLY A 223 -14.19 14.35 -0.14
C GLY A 223 -14.99 15.00 -1.27
N GLU A 224 -14.64 16.24 -1.61
CA GLU A 224 -15.45 17.10 -2.49
C GLU A 224 -14.87 17.24 -3.92
N TYR A 225 -13.63 16.83 -4.14
CA TYR A 225 -12.89 17.17 -5.35
C TYR A 225 -12.67 15.96 -6.27
N TYR A 226 -12.59 16.23 -7.56
CA TYR A 226 -11.96 15.30 -8.50
C TYR A 226 -10.44 15.50 -8.48
N HIS A 227 -9.71 14.45 -8.80
CA HIS A 227 -8.25 14.45 -8.88
C HIS A 227 -7.78 13.67 -10.11
N THR A 228 -6.50 13.79 -10.44
CA THR A 228 -5.81 12.90 -11.39
C THR A 228 -4.59 12.30 -10.70
N PHE A 229 -4.58 11.00 -10.40
CA PHE A 229 -3.42 10.34 -9.82
C PHE A 229 -2.37 10.07 -10.90
N HIS A 230 -1.13 10.50 -10.68
CA HIS A 230 0.00 10.27 -11.58
C HIS A 230 1.22 9.71 -10.84
N LEU A 231 1.94 8.78 -11.46
CA LEU A 231 3.19 8.20 -10.95
C LEU A 231 4.29 8.28 -12.02
N HIS A 232 5.40 8.93 -11.68
CA HIS A 232 6.54 9.10 -12.59
C HIS A 232 7.26 7.77 -12.82
N GLY A 233 7.76 7.56 -14.04
CA GLY A 233 8.62 6.42 -14.40
C GLY A 233 7.91 5.06 -14.49
N HIS A 234 6.68 4.94 -14.01
CA HIS A 234 5.92 3.68 -13.95
C HIS A 234 4.59 3.81 -14.68
N ARG A 235 3.97 2.68 -15.02
CA ARG A 235 2.67 2.61 -15.71
C ARG A 235 1.96 1.31 -15.35
N TRP A 236 0.65 1.27 -15.52
CA TRP A 236 -0.19 0.11 -15.23
C TRP A 236 -1.32 -0.01 -16.25
N ALA A 237 -1.98 -1.17 -16.31
CA ALA A 237 -3.16 -1.36 -17.16
C ALA A 237 -4.42 -0.86 -16.44
N ASP A 238 -5.28 -0.10 -17.12
CA ASP A 238 -6.57 0.33 -16.57
C ASP A 238 -7.59 -0.83 -16.63
N ASN A 239 -7.45 -1.76 -15.70
CA ASN A 239 -8.32 -2.91 -15.49
C ASN A 239 -8.36 -3.32 -14.01
N ARG A 240 -9.05 -4.42 -13.70
CA ARG A 240 -9.24 -4.91 -12.32
C ARG A 240 -7.94 -5.03 -11.52
N THR A 241 -6.85 -5.49 -12.14
CA THR A 241 -5.60 -5.85 -11.42
C THR A 241 -4.49 -4.83 -11.57
N GLY A 242 -4.62 -3.88 -12.49
CA GLY A 242 -3.50 -3.03 -12.91
C GLY A 242 -2.52 -3.70 -13.87
N MET A 243 -2.76 -4.95 -14.28
CA MET A 243 -1.85 -5.76 -15.10
C MET A 243 -2.60 -6.31 -16.31
N LEU A 244 -1.98 -6.27 -17.49
CA LEU A 244 -2.54 -6.92 -18.68
C LEU A 244 -2.56 -8.44 -18.46
N THR A 245 -3.66 -9.09 -18.82
CA THR A 245 -3.81 -10.55 -18.71
C THR A 245 -3.00 -11.32 -19.74
N GLY A 246 -2.58 -10.65 -20.81
CA GLY A 246 -1.80 -11.20 -21.91
C GLY A 246 -1.78 -10.25 -23.12
N PRO A 247 -1.23 -10.68 -24.26
CA PRO A 247 -1.15 -9.86 -25.48
C PRO A 247 -2.51 -9.50 -26.09
N ASP A 248 -3.57 -10.24 -25.75
CA ASP A 248 -4.92 -10.01 -26.25
C ASP A 248 -5.75 -9.06 -25.37
N ASP A 249 -5.19 -8.59 -24.25
CA ASP A 249 -5.86 -7.65 -23.34
C ASP A 249 -5.86 -6.23 -23.93
N PRO A 250 -7.03 -5.64 -24.26
CA PRO A 250 -7.12 -4.35 -24.92
C PRO A 250 -7.10 -3.16 -23.95
N SER A 251 -6.96 -3.39 -22.65
CA SER A 251 -6.94 -2.31 -21.66
C SER A 251 -5.85 -1.29 -21.94
N GLN A 252 -6.18 -0.01 -21.75
CA GLN A 252 -5.22 1.06 -21.88
C GLN A 252 -4.11 0.91 -20.84
N VAL A 253 -2.86 1.07 -21.25
CA VAL A 253 -1.73 1.21 -20.33
C VAL A 253 -1.54 2.70 -20.05
N ILE A 254 -1.65 3.08 -18.79
CA ILE A 254 -1.70 4.47 -18.33
C ILE A 254 -0.70 4.71 -17.21
N ASP A 255 -0.32 5.96 -17.01
CA ASP A 255 0.44 6.47 -15.85
C ASP A 255 -0.31 7.59 -15.11
N ASN A 256 -1.50 7.96 -15.61
CA ASN A 256 -2.34 9.02 -15.06
C ASN A 256 -3.82 8.61 -15.15
N LYS A 257 -4.57 8.74 -14.04
CA LYS A 257 -5.99 8.38 -13.97
C LYS A 257 -6.81 9.44 -13.24
N ILE A 258 -7.90 9.91 -13.86
CA ILE A 258 -8.90 10.75 -13.20
C ILE A 258 -9.71 9.92 -12.20
N VAL A 259 -10.00 10.50 -11.03
CA VAL A 259 -10.74 9.88 -9.93
C VAL A 259 -11.61 10.92 -9.22
N GLY A 260 -12.73 10.48 -8.67
CA GLY A 260 -13.64 11.28 -7.86
C GLY A 260 -13.97 10.62 -6.51
N PRO A 261 -14.80 11.26 -5.68
CA PRO A 261 -15.12 10.75 -4.35
C PRO A 261 -15.72 9.34 -4.37
N ALA A 262 -15.20 8.49 -3.49
CA ALA A 262 -15.45 7.06 -3.35
C ALA A 262 -14.92 6.15 -4.48
N ASP A 263 -14.23 6.69 -5.50
CA ASP A 263 -13.51 5.85 -6.46
C ASP A 263 -12.37 5.08 -5.75
N SER A 264 -12.18 3.83 -6.17
CA SER A 264 -11.03 3.03 -5.79
C SER A 264 -10.53 2.18 -6.95
N PHE A 265 -9.21 2.09 -7.07
CA PHE A 265 -8.53 1.19 -7.98
C PHE A 265 -7.19 0.77 -7.38
N GLY A 266 -6.52 -0.19 -8.01
CA GLY A 266 -5.19 -0.57 -7.61
C GLY A 266 -4.43 -1.25 -8.72
N PHE A 267 -3.13 -1.34 -8.53
CA PHE A 267 -2.22 -1.86 -9.53
C PHE A 267 -0.93 -2.34 -8.88
N GLN A 268 -0.18 -3.15 -9.62
CA GLN A 268 1.17 -3.57 -9.24
C GLN A 268 2.17 -3.11 -10.28
N VAL A 269 3.36 -2.72 -9.82
CA VAL A 269 4.50 -2.37 -10.67
C VAL A 269 5.72 -3.17 -10.24
N ILE A 270 6.65 -3.37 -11.18
CA ILE A 270 8.02 -3.74 -10.84
C ILE A 270 8.79 -2.43 -10.65
N ALA A 271 9.26 -2.20 -9.42
CA ALA A 271 9.91 -0.95 -9.04
C ALA A 271 11.15 -0.69 -9.89
N GLY A 272 11.19 0.45 -10.59
CA GLY A 272 12.29 0.84 -11.45
C GLY A 272 12.42 0.03 -12.76
N GLU A 273 11.39 -0.73 -13.17
CA GLU A 273 11.44 -1.51 -14.41
C GLU A 273 11.68 -0.60 -15.63
N GLY A 274 12.78 -0.84 -16.34
CA GLY A 274 13.18 -0.05 -17.51
C GLY A 274 13.63 1.38 -17.24
N VAL A 275 13.53 1.87 -15.99
CA VAL A 275 13.87 3.25 -15.61
C VAL A 275 14.93 3.37 -14.51
N GLY A 276 15.14 2.30 -13.74
CA GLY A 276 16.16 2.22 -12.68
C GLY A 276 15.75 2.88 -11.35
N ALA A 277 16.72 2.96 -10.45
CA ALA A 277 16.59 3.60 -9.15
C ALA A 277 16.40 5.12 -9.27
N GLY A 278 15.64 5.72 -8.36
CA GLY A 278 15.35 7.15 -8.34
C GLY A 278 14.30 7.53 -7.29
N ALA A 279 14.22 8.82 -6.99
CA ALA A 279 13.12 9.41 -6.23
C ALA A 279 11.98 9.75 -7.20
N TRP A 280 11.12 8.77 -7.48
CA TRP A 280 10.05 8.92 -8.46
C TRP A 280 8.85 9.60 -7.83
N MET A 281 8.46 10.77 -8.31
CA MET A 281 7.32 11.48 -7.76
C MET A 281 6.01 10.75 -8.07
N TYR A 282 5.08 10.78 -7.12
CA TYR A 282 3.67 10.59 -7.39
C TYR A 282 2.92 11.82 -6.89
N HIS A 283 1.89 12.24 -7.61
CA HIS A 283 1.14 13.43 -7.24
C HIS A 283 -0.25 13.48 -7.88
N CYS A 284 -1.08 14.37 -7.35
CA CYS A 284 -2.25 14.83 -8.10
C CYS A 284 -1.77 15.67 -9.30
N HIS A 285 -2.27 15.41 -10.51
CA HIS A 285 -1.86 16.13 -11.73
C HIS A 285 -2.79 17.31 -12.06
N VAL A 286 -3.76 17.62 -11.19
CA VAL A 286 -4.40 18.95 -11.22
C VAL A 286 -3.35 19.94 -10.73
N GLN A 287 -2.94 20.87 -11.59
CA GLN A 287 -1.75 21.71 -11.34
C GLN A 287 -1.77 22.43 -9.99
N SER A 288 -2.89 23.05 -9.62
CA SER A 288 -3.01 23.72 -8.32
C SER A 288 -2.92 22.74 -7.15
N HIS A 289 -3.35 21.50 -7.31
CA HIS A 289 -3.32 20.49 -6.25
C HIS A 289 -1.89 20.00 -5.98
N SER A 290 -1.09 19.77 -7.04
CA SER A 290 0.34 19.49 -6.87
C SER A 290 1.08 20.66 -6.25
N ASP A 291 0.82 21.89 -6.71
CA ASP A 291 1.48 23.10 -6.19
C ASP A 291 1.17 23.33 -4.72
N MET A 292 -0.03 22.92 -4.27
CA MET A 292 -0.48 22.98 -2.87
C MET A 292 -0.07 21.75 -2.04
N GLY A 293 0.72 20.83 -2.60
CA GLY A 293 1.40 19.80 -1.83
C GLY A 293 0.77 18.43 -1.80
N MET A 294 -0.15 18.12 -2.73
CA MET A 294 -0.57 16.73 -2.99
C MET A 294 0.51 15.97 -3.78
N VAL A 295 1.66 15.76 -3.14
CA VAL A 295 2.86 15.12 -3.70
C VAL A 295 3.49 14.20 -2.66
N GLY A 296 3.99 13.05 -3.09
CA GLY A 296 4.91 12.19 -2.34
C GLY A 296 5.94 11.53 -3.25
N LEU A 297 6.85 10.77 -2.66
CA LEU A 297 7.93 10.09 -3.37
C LEU A 297 7.82 8.57 -3.28
N PHE A 298 7.93 7.91 -4.42
CA PHE A 298 8.26 6.50 -4.51
C PHE A 298 9.79 6.37 -4.67
N LEU A 299 10.44 6.14 -3.54
CA LEU A 299 11.89 6.07 -3.37
C LEU A 299 12.39 4.67 -3.75
N VAL A 300 12.76 4.49 -5.01
CA VAL A 300 13.28 3.23 -5.53
C VAL A 300 14.80 3.22 -5.39
N LYS A 301 15.30 2.40 -4.45
CA LYS A 301 16.72 2.24 -4.11
C LYS A 301 17.40 1.24 -5.04
N LYS A 302 18.70 1.44 -5.27
CA LYS A 302 19.58 0.40 -5.81
C LYS A 302 19.74 -0.76 -4.83
N PRO A 303 20.28 -1.92 -5.27
CA PRO A 303 20.62 -3.03 -4.37
C PRO A 303 21.59 -2.67 -3.22
N ASP A 304 22.40 -1.62 -3.39
CA ASP A 304 23.30 -1.11 -2.36
C ASP A 304 22.62 -0.13 -1.37
N GLY A 305 21.31 0.09 -1.51
CA GLY A 305 20.51 0.98 -0.67
C GLY A 305 20.53 2.45 -1.09
N THR A 306 21.29 2.84 -2.12
CA THR A 306 21.41 4.25 -2.54
C THR A 306 20.33 4.69 -3.55
N ILE A 307 20.01 5.99 -3.57
CA ILE A 307 19.12 6.61 -4.55
C ILE A 307 19.91 7.65 -5.36
N PRO A 308 19.97 7.56 -6.71
CA PRO A 308 20.70 8.53 -7.53
C PRO A 308 20.18 9.96 -7.39
N GLY A 309 21.08 10.91 -7.11
CA GLY A 309 20.77 12.34 -7.13
C GLY A 309 19.77 12.81 -6.08
N TYR A 310 19.48 11.97 -5.07
CA TYR A 310 18.58 12.27 -3.97
C TYR A 310 19.38 12.27 -2.67
N GLU A 311 19.51 13.44 -2.05
CA GLU A 311 19.97 13.57 -0.69
C GLU A 311 18.74 13.63 0.21
N PRO A 312 18.61 12.75 1.22
CA PRO A 312 17.53 12.85 2.19
C PRO A 312 17.57 14.24 2.83
N HIS A 313 16.45 14.97 2.81
CA HIS A 313 16.37 16.31 3.41
C HIS A 313 16.59 16.31 4.94
N HIS A 314 16.69 15.13 5.57
CA HIS A 314 17.18 14.92 6.92
C HIS A 314 18.08 13.66 6.97
N PRO A 315 19.41 13.81 7.12
CA PRO A 315 20.28 12.68 7.40
C PRO A 315 20.09 12.27 8.88
N ASP A 316 19.72 11.02 9.11
CA ASP A 316 19.65 10.32 10.39
C ASP A 316 18.61 10.78 11.43
N GLY A 317 17.70 9.86 11.79
CA GLY A 317 17.44 9.62 13.22
C GLY A 317 16.10 10.04 13.85
N THR A 318 15.08 10.47 13.12
CA THR A 318 13.71 10.56 13.68
C THR A 318 12.76 9.59 13.00
N HIS A 319 13.05 8.30 13.12
CA HIS A 319 11.97 7.34 13.22
C HIS A 319 11.18 7.69 14.49
N ALA A 320 9.87 7.90 14.35
CA ALA A 320 8.96 7.97 15.48
C ALA A 320 8.84 6.57 16.14
N SER A 321 9.92 6.10 16.78
CA SER A 321 9.82 5.08 17.82
C SER A 321 9.34 5.80 19.08
N GLN A 322 8.05 5.72 19.39
CA GLN A 322 7.58 6.06 20.73
C GLN A 322 8.13 5.03 21.71
N GLY A 323 9.29 5.35 22.27
CA GLY A 323 9.86 4.66 23.43
C GLY A 323 9.08 5.04 24.68
N THR A 324 8.63 4.01 25.39
CA THR A 324 8.14 4.06 26.76
C THR A 324 9.08 4.88 27.66
N PRO A 325 8.58 5.79 28.52
CA PRO A 325 9.41 6.35 29.57
C PRO A 325 9.58 5.31 30.67
N GLU A 326 10.79 4.75 30.79
CA GLU A 326 11.20 4.08 32.01
C GLU A 326 11.21 5.09 33.16
N THR A 327 10.56 4.69 34.25
CA THR A 327 10.51 5.43 35.50
C THR A 327 11.83 5.23 36.25
N HIS A 328 12.62 6.29 36.39
CA HIS A 328 13.70 6.31 37.37
C HIS A 328 13.23 6.98 38.66
N GLY A 329 13.09 6.14 39.69
CA GLY A 329 12.70 6.50 41.04
C GLY A 329 13.71 7.41 41.72
N THR A 330 13.16 8.43 42.37
CA THR A 330 13.80 9.26 43.38
C THR A 330 14.30 8.37 44.52
N LYS A 331 15.62 8.35 44.75
CA LYS A 331 16.20 7.90 46.02
C LYS A 331 16.24 9.08 46.97
N ASP A 332 15.41 9.01 48.00
CA ASP A 332 15.59 9.75 49.24
C ASP A 332 16.97 9.45 49.83
N THR A 333 17.75 10.49 50.09
CA THR A 333 18.86 10.43 51.04
C THR A 333 18.61 11.44 52.14
N HIS A 334 18.13 10.94 53.28
CA HIS A 334 18.33 11.57 54.57
C HIS A 334 19.83 11.72 54.85
N LYS A 335 20.25 12.93 55.24
CA LYS A 335 21.33 13.15 56.21
C LYS A 335 21.28 14.59 56.75
N HIS A 336 21.15 14.65 58.08
CA HIS A 336 21.26 15.77 59.02
C HIS A 336 20.09 16.76 59.09
#